data_AF-A0A2C1DSC7-F1
#
_entry.id   AF-A0A2C1DSC7-F1
#
_cell.length_a   1.000
_cell.length_b   1.000
_cell.length_c   1.000
_cell.angle_alpha   90.00
_cell.angle_beta   90.00
_cell.angle_gamma   90.00
#
_symmetry.space_group_name_H-M   'P 1'
#
loop_
_entity.id
_entity.type
_entity.pdbx_description
1 polymer ?
#
loop_
_entity_poly.entity_id
_entity_poly.type
_entity_poly.pdbx_seq_one_letter_code
_entity_poly.pdbx_strand_id
1 'polypeptide(L)'
;MEMAINNFQLIEAKSLNDKLQVVESNKVFKELQGYLKAEFGKEITVLEHKGIEYDILNDRAEKAEVHYLLDTNSNIRLLFGLATNKEGKTFETATVDMIVEENGHQYIKMVSYDVETKQFVVTYSEKIQQDVEAAWINMLSTDDRPFEALKAEPEMYKAKGFFDFCLPGGYKWCGKGCGNATGGGALKNKIDGCCYIHDDCYGKYSSNRCANCDKSFVSCVSNRTNYATDPATASAIIIFFQTKCFF
;
A
#
# COMPACT_ATOMS: atom_id res chain seq x y z
N MET A 1 -22.50 6.56 4.25
CA MET A 1 -22.36 5.72 3.03
C MET A 1 -21.30 4.67 3.33
N GLU A 2 -21.57 3.41 3.04
CA GLU A 2 -20.63 2.32 3.31
C GLU A 2 -19.67 2.22 2.12
N MET A 3 -18.37 2.35 2.36
CA MET A 3 -17.38 2.24 1.29
C MET A 3 -17.13 0.78 0.95
N ALA A 4 -16.90 0.50 -0.33
CA ALA A 4 -16.49 -0.81 -0.81
C ALA A 4 -15.42 -0.67 -1.89
N ILE A 5 -14.68 -1.76 -2.12
CA ILE A 5 -13.73 -1.90 -3.22
C ILE A 5 -14.39 -2.80 -4.26
N ASN A 6 -14.28 -2.44 -5.54
CA ASN A 6 -14.69 -3.26 -6.67
C ASN A 6 -13.53 -3.41 -7.67
N ASN A 7 -13.63 -4.37 -8.58
CA ASN A 7 -12.74 -4.50 -9.73
C ASN A 7 -11.24 -4.52 -9.36
N PHE A 8 -10.90 -5.25 -8.30
CA PHE A 8 -9.52 -5.29 -7.79
C PHE A 8 -8.65 -6.18 -8.68
N GLN A 9 -7.76 -5.57 -9.45
CA GLN A 9 -7.03 -6.26 -10.52
C GLN A 9 -5.63 -5.72 -10.74
N LEU A 10 -4.87 -6.40 -11.58
CA LEU A 10 -3.57 -5.92 -12.04
C LEU A 10 -3.74 -4.82 -13.09
N ILE A 11 -2.87 -3.81 -13.03
CA ILE A 11 -2.72 -2.87 -14.14
C ILE A 11 -2.11 -3.63 -15.32
N GLU A 12 -2.75 -3.51 -16.49
CA GLU A 12 -2.32 -4.20 -17.71
C GLU A 12 -0.89 -3.78 -18.10
N ALA A 13 -0.05 -4.75 -18.49
CA ALA A 13 1.36 -4.50 -18.78
C ALA A 13 1.59 -3.39 -19.84
N LYS A 14 0.74 -3.34 -20.87
CA LYS A 14 0.80 -2.31 -21.93
C LYS A 14 0.52 -0.89 -21.42
N SER A 15 -0.15 -0.75 -20.27
CA SER A 15 -0.55 0.53 -19.69
C SER A 15 0.44 1.02 -18.63
N LEU A 16 1.38 0.20 -18.18
CA LEU A 16 2.31 0.52 -17.09
C LEU A 16 3.18 1.75 -17.42
N ASN A 17 3.70 1.86 -18.65
CA ASN A 17 4.53 3.01 -19.03
C ASN A 17 3.77 4.34 -18.98
N ASP A 18 2.56 4.38 -19.54
CA ASP A 18 1.70 5.58 -19.51
C ASP A 18 1.34 5.94 -18.07
N LYS A 19 1.05 4.92 -17.25
CA LYS A 19 0.78 5.06 -15.82
C LYS A 19 1.97 5.55 -15.02
N LEU A 20 3.19 5.12 -15.37
CA LEU A 20 4.41 5.59 -14.73
C LEU A 20 4.61 7.09 -15.00
N GLN A 21 4.38 7.56 -16.23
CA GLN A 21 4.46 8.99 -16.54
C GLN A 21 3.46 9.81 -15.70
N VAL A 22 2.26 9.29 -15.47
CA VAL A 22 1.27 9.93 -14.58
C VAL A 22 1.81 10.01 -13.16
N VAL A 23 2.38 8.92 -12.62
CA VAL A 23 3.00 8.90 -11.29
C VAL A 23 4.14 9.92 -11.20
N GLU A 24 5.06 9.92 -12.16
CA GLU A 24 6.22 10.83 -12.20
C GLU A 24 5.82 12.29 -12.36
N SER A 25 4.68 12.56 -12.99
CA SER A 25 4.15 13.91 -13.12
C SER A 25 3.59 14.47 -11.81
N ASN A 26 3.26 13.60 -10.86
CA ASN A 26 2.52 13.94 -9.65
C ASN A 26 3.39 14.72 -8.64
N LYS A 27 2.77 15.65 -7.91
CA LYS A 27 3.42 16.54 -6.95
C LYS A 27 4.15 15.76 -5.86
N VAL A 28 3.48 14.80 -5.22
CA VAL A 28 4.06 14.03 -4.10
C VAL A 28 5.25 13.19 -4.57
N PHE A 29 5.20 12.64 -5.79
CA PHE A 29 6.33 11.88 -6.34
C PHE A 29 7.55 12.77 -6.60
N LYS A 30 7.36 13.97 -7.16
CA LYS A 30 8.45 14.93 -7.37
C LYS A 30 9.06 15.40 -6.05
N GLU A 31 8.22 15.66 -5.05
CA GLU A 31 8.67 15.99 -3.69
C GLU A 31 9.46 14.84 -3.06
N LEU A 32 9.02 13.59 -3.26
CA LEU A 32 9.75 12.40 -2.82
C LEU A 32 11.14 12.31 -3.45
N GLN A 33 11.25 12.50 -4.77
CA GLN A 33 12.55 12.48 -5.45
C GLN A 33 13.50 13.55 -4.89
N GLY A 34 12.98 14.76 -4.65
CA GLY A 34 13.74 15.83 -4.01
C GLY A 34 14.19 15.47 -2.59
N TYR A 35 13.28 14.90 -1.78
CA TYR A 35 13.56 14.47 -0.41
C TYR A 35 14.62 13.37 -0.36
N LEU A 36 14.50 12.32 -1.18
CA LEU A 36 15.46 11.21 -1.21
C LEU A 36 16.86 11.67 -1.62
N LYS A 37 16.94 12.59 -2.59
CA LYS A 37 18.21 13.17 -3.02
C LYS A 37 18.84 14.04 -1.94
N ALA A 38 18.05 14.88 -1.29
CA ALA A 38 18.53 15.80 -0.27
C ALA A 38 18.97 15.08 1.02
N GLU A 39 18.15 14.16 1.52
CA GLU A 39 18.37 13.51 2.82
C GLU A 39 19.30 12.28 2.73
N PHE A 40 19.27 11.56 1.61
CA PHE A 40 19.96 10.26 1.48
C PHE A 40 20.88 10.17 0.27
N GLY A 41 20.98 11.22 -0.56
CA GLY A 41 21.76 11.17 -1.80
C GLY A 41 21.25 10.13 -2.80
N LYS A 42 19.98 9.74 -2.72
CA LYS A 42 19.36 8.70 -3.54
C LYS A 42 18.51 9.30 -4.66
N GLU A 43 18.64 8.73 -5.86
CA GLU A 43 17.74 9.01 -6.99
C GLU A 43 17.07 7.69 -7.38
N ILE A 44 15.78 7.75 -7.72
CA ILE A 44 15.03 6.56 -8.15
C ILE A 44 15.11 6.45 -9.67
N THR A 45 15.60 5.31 -10.16
CA THR A 45 15.46 4.89 -11.55
C THR A 45 14.57 3.64 -11.60
N VAL A 46 13.34 3.77 -12.12
CA VAL A 46 12.40 2.64 -12.15
C VAL A 46 12.90 1.57 -13.12
N LEU A 47 13.32 0.42 -12.60
CA LEU A 47 13.76 -0.73 -13.39
C LEU A 47 12.64 -1.76 -13.57
N GLU A 48 11.77 -1.88 -12.57
CA GLU A 48 10.58 -2.73 -12.63
C GLU A 48 9.36 -1.96 -12.12
N HIS A 49 8.26 -2.11 -12.85
CA HIS A 49 6.97 -1.53 -12.51
C HIS A 49 5.89 -2.62 -12.52
N LYS A 50 5.20 -2.76 -11.40
CA LYS A 50 3.98 -3.55 -11.26
C LYS A 50 2.87 -2.66 -10.71
N GLY A 51 1.62 -3.02 -10.93
CA GLY A 51 0.49 -2.19 -10.54
C GLY A 51 -0.74 -2.98 -10.16
N ILE A 52 -1.46 -2.48 -9.17
CA ILE A 52 -2.81 -2.92 -8.81
C ILE A 52 -3.73 -1.72 -8.98
N GLU A 53 -4.93 -1.94 -9.50
CA GLU A 53 -5.99 -0.95 -9.57
C GLU A 53 -7.31 -1.51 -9.07
N TYR A 54 -8.16 -0.64 -8.54
CA TYR A 54 -9.49 -0.98 -8.09
C TYR A 54 -10.40 0.24 -8.02
N ASP A 55 -11.70 -0.01 -8.09
CA ASP A 55 -12.72 1.01 -7.95
C ASP A 55 -13.04 1.24 -6.47
N ILE A 56 -13.24 2.51 -6.12
CA ILE A 56 -13.71 2.92 -4.81
C ILE A 56 -15.19 3.30 -4.93
N LEU A 57 -16.04 2.54 -4.24
CA LEU A 57 -17.46 2.85 -4.16
C LEU A 57 -17.73 3.80 -3.00
N ASN A 58 -17.51 5.10 -3.22
CA ASN A 58 -17.94 6.15 -2.30
C ASN A 58 -18.19 7.49 -3.03
N ASP A 59 -18.45 8.55 -2.27
CA ASP A 59 -18.70 9.91 -2.76
C ASP A 59 -17.43 10.75 -2.96
N ARG A 60 -16.25 10.24 -2.57
CA ARG A 60 -14.97 10.97 -2.51
C ARG A 60 -14.00 10.60 -3.62
N ALA A 61 -13.93 9.32 -3.99
CA ALA A 61 -13.05 8.79 -5.03
C ALA A 61 -13.78 7.72 -5.83
N GLU A 62 -13.35 7.51 -7.07
CA GLU A 62 -13.91 6.48 -7.95
C GLU A 62 -12.92 5.36 -8.21
N LYS A 63 -11.62 5.66 -8.20
CA LYS A 63 -10.57 4.71 -8.52
C LYS A 63 -9.36 4.93 -7.62
N ALA A 64 -8.67 3.84 -7.29
CA ALA A 64 -7.35 3.87 -6.72
C ALA A 64 -6.41 2.89 -7.42
N GLU A 65 -5.13 3.26 -7.41
CA GLU A 65 -4.03 2.58 -8.07
C GLU A 65 -2.86 2.51 -7.09
N VAL A 66 -2.19 1.36 -7.01
CA VAL A 66 -0.95 1.17 -6.26
C VAL A 66 0.13 0.75 -7.24
N HIS A 67 1.15 1.59 -7.36
CA HIS A 67 2.30 1.38 -8.23
C HIS A 67 3.46 0.89 -7.40
N TYR A 68 3.90 -0.33 -7.69
CA TYR A 68 5.10 -0.93 -7.16
C TYR A 68 6.25 -0.64 -8.12
N LEU A 69 7.22 0.15 -7.65
CA LEU A 69 8.36 0.63 -8.42
C LEU A 69 9.64 0.16 -7.74
N LEU A 70 10.48 -0.58 -8.47
CA LEU A 70 11.71 -1.14 -7.94
C LEU A 70 12.92 -0.63 -8.72
N ASP A 71 13.90 -0.14 -7.99
CA ASP A 71 15.24 0.21 -8.46
C ASP A 71 16.25 -0.67 -7.71
N THR A 72 16.59 -1.81 -8.31
CA THR A 72 17.57 -2.75 -7.75
C THR A 72 19.00 -2.23 -7.78
N ASN A 73 19.32 -1.25 -8.63
CA ASN A 73 20.65 -0.65 -8.65
C ASN A 73 20.87 0.23 -7.42
N SER A 74 19.82 0.95 -7.00
CA SER A 74 19.86 1.86 -5.85
C SER A 74 19.39 1.23 -4.54
N ASN A 75 18.96 -0.03 -4.55
CA ASN A 75 18.26 -0.70 -3.45
C ASN A 75 17.10 0.15 -2.94
N ILE A 76 16.20 0.53 -3.85
CA ILE A 76 14.98 1.30 -3.53
C ILE A 76 13.76 0.53 -4.01
N ARG A 77 12.78 0.40 -3.12
CA ARG A 77 11.44 -0.07 -3.42
C ARG A 77 10.46 1.02 -3.03
N LEU A 78 9.64 1.46 -3.97
CA LEU A 78 8.61 2.47 -3.76
C LEU A 78 7.24 1.85 -4.04
N LEU A 79 6.33 2.00 -3.08
CA LEU A 79 4.90 1.82 -3.28
C LEU A 79 4.22 3.18 -3.28
N PHE A 80 3.70 3.56 -4.44
CA PHE A 80 3.03 4.84 -4.66
C PHE A 80 1.53 4.60 -4.88
N GLY A 81 0.70 5.12 -3.98
CA GLY A 81 -0.76 5.03 -4.09
C GLY A 81 -1.34 6.31 -4.68
N LEU A 82 -2.26 6.17 -5.63
CA LEU A 82 -2.95 7.26 -6.31
C LEU A 82 -4.45 6.97 -6.33
N ALA A 83 -5.26 7.84 -5.71
CA ALA A 83 -6.71 7.79 -5.83
C ALA A 83 -7.23 9.01 -6.60
N THR A 84 -8.27 8.82 -7.41
CA THR A 84 -8.84 9.86 -8.27
C THR A 84 -10.34 9.98 -8.07
N ASN A 85 -10.86 11.21 -8.02
CA ASN A 85 -12.30 11.48 -7.94
C ASN A 85 -12.94 11.76 -9.32
N LYS A 86 -14.27 11.94 -9.32
CA LYS A 86 -15.09 12.29 -10.50
C LYS A 86 -14.62 13.51 -11.28
N GLU A 87 -13.96 14.44 -10.59
CA GLU A 87 -13.48 15.71 -11.15
C GLU A 87 -12.03 15.60 -11.64
N GLY A 88 -11.40 14.42 -11.54
CA GLY A 88 -10.02 14.18 -11.90
C GLY A 88 -9.01 14.70 -10.86
N LYS A 89 -9.45 15.15 -9.68
CA LYS A 89 -8.56 15.48 -8.56
C LYS A 89 -7.93 14.19 -8.05
N THR A 90 -6.69 14.29 -7.57
CA THR A 90 -5.91 13.16 -7.06
C THR A 90 -5.64 13.26 -5.55
N PHE A 91 -5.45 12.11 -4.93
CA PHE A 91 -4.95 11.93 -3.56
C PHE A 91 -3.82 10.91 -3.58
N GLU A 92 -2.69 11.25 -2.98
CA GLU A 92 -1.47 10.46 -3.11
C GLU A 92 -0.91 9.98 -1.77
N THR A 93 -0.28 8.82 -1.82
CA THR A 93 0.46 8.20 -0.72
C THR A 93 1.75 7.63 -1.26
N ALA A 94 2.79 7.59 -0.44
CA ALA A 94 4.07 7.02 -0.83
C ALA A 94 4.73 6.35 0.37
N THR A 95 5.24 5.13 0.16
CA THR A 95 6.12 4.44 1.11
C THR A 95 7.34 3.92 0.36
N VAL A 96 8.52 4.29 0.85
CA VAL A 96 9.81 3.89 0.30
C VAL A 96 10.53 3.03 1.31
N ASP A 97 10.99 1.88 0.85
CA ASP A 97 12.01 1.09 1.53
C ASP A 97 13.32 1.22 0.79
N MET A 98 14.40 1.46 1.52
CA MET A 98 15.71 1.61 0.92
C MET A 98 16.84 1.18 1.84
N ILE A 99 17.98 0.89 1.22
CA ILE A 99 19.26 0.70 1.92
C ILE A 99 20.13 1.93 1.74
N VAL A 100 20.56 2.51 2.86
CA VAL A 100 21.42 3.69 2.91
C VAL A 100 22.65 3.42 3.76
N GLU A 101 23.75 4.12 3.46
CA GLU A 101 24.97 4.08 4.25
C GLU A 101 25.09 5.36 5.08
N GLU A 102 25.28 5.22 6.39
CA GLU A 102 25.45 6.32 7.33
C GLU A 102 26.61 5.98 8.29
N ASN A 103 27.63 6.84 8.33
CA ASN A 103 28.80 6.68 9.21
C ASN A 103 29.46 5.29 9.08
N GLY A 104 29.67 4.82 7.85
CA GLY A 104 30.31 3.52 7.55
C GLY A 104 29.47 2.29 7.90
N HIS A 105 28.18 2.47 8.14
CA HIS A 105 27.25 1.38 8.44
C HIS A 105 26.04 1.45 7.52
N GLN A 106 25.50 0.29 7.17
CA GLN A 106 24.33 0.21 6.31
C GLN A 106 23.05 0.05 7.12
N TYR A 107 21.98 0.69 6.67
CA TYR A 107 20.68 0.70 7.32
C TYR A 107 19.58 0.40 6.31
N ILE A 108 18.60 -0.39 6.74
CA ILE A 108 17.28 -0.39 6.08
C ILE A 108 16.48 0.75 6.68
N LYS A 109 15.95 1.63 5.82
CA LYS A 109 15.02 2.68 6.22
C LYS A 109 13.71 2.55 5.49
N MET A 110 12.64 2.89 6.20
CA MET A 110 11.31 3.09 5.63
C MET A 110 10.95 4.57 5.76
N VAL A 111 10.61 5.20 4.65
CA VAL A 111 10.12 6.57 4.57
C VAL A 111 8.67 6.52 4.12
N SER A 112 7.79 7.25 4.80
CA SER A 112 6.37 7.34 4.42
C SER A 112 5.96 8.79 4.28
N TYR A 113 5.06 9.07 3.34
CA TYR A 113 4.39 10.36 3.22
C TYR A 113 3.27 10.47 4.25
N ASP A 114 3.39 11.42 5.17
CA ASP A 114 2.34 11.73 6.14
C ASP A 114 1.30 12.64 5.48
N VAL A 115 0.10 12.13 5.30
CA VAL A 115 -0.99 12.83 4.62
C VAL A 115 -1.62 13.95 5.46
N GLU A 116 -1.38 14.00 6.77
CA GLU A 116 -1.86 15.08 7.64
C GLU A 116 -0.88 16.25 7.63
N THR A 117 0.40 15.96 7.84
CA THR A 117 1.46 16.99 7.90
C THR A 117 2.01 17.39 6.54
N LYS A 118 1.74 16.58 5.49
CA LYS A 118 2.24 16.76 4.12
C LYS A 118 3.77 16.73 4.05
N GLN A 119 4.38 15.82 4.82
CA GLN A 119 5.83 15.68 4.93
C GLN A 119 6.25 14.22 4.78
N PHE A 120 7.47 14.00 4.29
CA PHE A 120 8.11 12.68 4.35
C PHE A 120 8.76 12.48 5.71
N VAL A 121 8.48 11.33 6.31
CA VAL A 121 8.98 10.97 7.64
C VAL A 121 9.67 9.61 7.58
N VAL A 122 10.83 9.50 8.23
CA VAL A 122 11.47 8.20 8.46
C VAL A 122 10.69 7.47 9.54
N THR A 123 9.97 6.41 9.16
CA THR A 123 9.11 5.63 10.05
C THR A 123 9.81 4.37 10.58
N TYR A 124 10.94 4.00 9.97
CA TYR A 124 11.76 2.87 10.40
C TYR A 124 13.23 3.09 10.03
N SER A 125 14.14 2.66 10.91
CA SER A 125 15.57 2.64 10.65
C SER A 125 16.20 1.52 11.47
N GLU A 126 16.80 0.54 10.79
CA GLU A 126 17.49 -0.58 11.43
C GLU A 126 18.86 -0.78 10.81
N LYS A 127 19.87 -0.95 11.65
CA LYS A 127 21.23 -1.26 11.22
C LYS A 127 21.29 -2.68 10.67
N ILE A 128 21.81 -2.84 9.47
CA ILE A 128 22.03 -4.15 8.85
C ILE A 128 23.24 -4.80 9.54
N GLN A 129 23.01 -5.94 10.19
CA GLN A 129 24.08 -6.72 10.84
C GLN A 129 24.70 -7.76 9.89
N GLN A 130 23.97 -8.14 8.86
CA GLN A 130 24.35 -9.19 7.91
C GLN A 130 24.82 -8.59 6.59
N ASP A 131 24.94 -9.44 5.58
CA ASP A 131 25.13 -9.05 4.19
C ASP A 131 23.93 -8.24 3.65
N VAL A 132 24.22 -7.17 2.92
CA VAL A 132 23.21 -6.26 2.35
C VAL A 132 22.36 -6.91 1.29
N GLU A 133 22.97 -7.73 0.44
CA GLU A 133 22.25 -8.41 -0.63
C GLU A 133 21.25 -9.39 -0.02
N ALA A 134 21.65 -10.15 0.99
CA ALA A 134 20.75 -11.02 1.74
C ALA A 134 19.61 -10.23 2.42
N ALA A 135 19.92 -9.08 3.04
CA ALA A 135 18.92 -8.23 3.67
C ALA A 135 17.91 -7.67 2.64
N TRP A 136 18.40 -7.26 1.47
CA TRP A 136 17.59 -6.78 0.36
C TRP A 136 16.69 -7.87 -0.24
N ILE A 137 17.25 -9.04 -0.55
CA ILE A 137 16.52 -10.19 -1.08
C ILE A 137 15.41 -10.61 -0.11
N ASN A 138 15.72 -10.70 1.19
CA ASN A 138 14.73 -11.04 2.21
C ASN A 138 13.59 -10.03 2.22
N MET A 139 13.88 -8.74 2.04
CA MET A 139 12.86 -7.69 1.99
C MET A 139 11.93 -7.82 0.77
N LEU A 140 12.46 -8.24 -0.39
CA LEU A 140 11.69 -8.40 -1.62
C LEU A 140 10.91 -9.72 -1.70
N SER A 141 11.29 -10.74 -0.92
CA SER A 141 10.72 -12.09 -0.98
C SER A 141 9.19 -12.17 -0.81
N THR A 142 8.59 -11.14 -0.22
CA THR A 142 7.17 -11.07 0.11
C THR A 142 6.30 -10.39 -0.94
N ASP A 143 6.91 -9.72 -1.92
CA ASP A 143 6.28 -8.66 -2.70
C ASP A 143 5.40 -9.18 -3.83
N ASP A 144 5.73 -10.36 -4.37
CA ASP A 144 5.03 -10.91 -5.53
C ASP A 144 3.72 -11.63 -5.19
N ARG A 145 3.51 -12.01 -3.92
CA ARG A 145 2.34 -12.80 -3.52
C ARG A 145 0.98 -12.22 -3.94
N PRO A 146 0.66 -10.92 -3.71
CA PRO A 146 -0.61 -10.35 -4.17
C PRO A 146 -0.69 -10.33 -5.70
N PHE A 147 0.41 -10.08 -6.40
CA PHE A 147 0.43 -10.07 -7.86
C PHE A 147 0.20 -11.46 -8.44
N GLU A 148 0.85 -12.48 -7.89
CA GLU A 148 0.66 -13.89 -8.30
C GLU A 148 -0.74 -14.39 -8.00
N ALA A 149 -1.31 -14.03 -6.85
CA ALA A 149 -2.69 -14.37 -6.52
C ALA A 149 -3.68 -13.77 -7.53
N LEU A 150 -3.47 -12.51 -7.95
CA LEU A 150 -4.28 -11.85 -8.97
C LEU A 150 -4.10 -12.44 -10.37
N LYS A 151 -2.89 -12.89 -10.72
CA LYS A 151 -2.63 -13.59 -11.99
C LYS A 151 -3.33 -14.95 -12.04
N ALA A 152 -3.37 -15.67 -10.92
CA ALA A 152 -3.94 -17.01 -10.85
C ALA A 152 -5.48 -17.00 -10.98
N GLU A 153 -6.15 -15.98 -10.45
CA GLU A 153 -7.61 -15.93 -10.37
C GLU A 153 -8.21 -14.56 -10.78
N PRO A 154 -7.89 -14.03 -11.98
CA PRO A 154 -8.19 -12.64 -12.35
C PRO A 154 -9.69 -12.33 -12.36
N GLU A 155 -10.53 -13.30 -12.74
CA GLU A 155 -11.98 -13.10 -12.85
C GLU A 155 -12.70 -13.11 -11.50
N MET A 156 -12.10 -13.68 -10.45
CA MET A 156 -12.69 -13.69 -9.10
C MET A 156 -12.81 -12.27 -8.52
N TYR A 157 -11.88 -11.38 -8.89
CA TYR A 157 -11.71 -10.05 -8.29
C TYR A 157 -12.25 -8.91 -9.18
N LYS A 158 -12.57 -9.20 -10.45
CA LYS A 158 -13.17 -8.27 -11.43
C LYS A 158 -14.69 -8.14 -11.39
N ALA A 159 -15.40 -9.05 -10.73
CA ALA A 159 -16.85 -9.20 -10.94
C ALA A 159 -17.72 -9.04 -9.69
N LYS A 160 -17.16 -8.69 -8.52
CA LYS A 160 -17.97 -8.62 -7.31
C LYS A 160 -18.66 -7.28 -7.14
N GLY A 161 -19.88 -7.22 -7.66
CA GLY A 161 -20.91 -6.28 -7.26
C GLY A 161 -21.44 -6.56 -5.85
N PHE A 162 -21.33 -5.51 -5.04
CA PHE A 162 -22.06 -5.12 -3.84
C PHE A 162 -21.56 -5.49 -2.44
N PHE A 163 -21.34 -6.72 -1.94
CA PHE A 163 -20.97 -6.81 -0.49
C PHE A 163 -19.83 -7.71 0.02
N ASP A 164 -19.48 -8.86 -0.55
CA ASP A 164 -18.56 -9.77 0.18
C ASP A 164 -17.36 -10.26 -0.65
N PHE A 165 -16.18 -9.66 -0.47
CA PHE A 165 -14.93 -10.22 -0.97
C PHE A 165 -13.76 -9.97 -0.02
N CYS A 166 -12.96 -11.01 0.17
CA CYS A 166 -11.69 -10.91 0.87
C CYS A 166 -10.57 -10.64 -0.12
N LEU A 167 -9.62 -9.81 0.29
CA LEU A 167 -8.47 -9.48 -0.54
C LEU A 167 -7.76 -10.76 -1.04
N PRO A 168 -7.21 -10.73 -2.27
CA PRO A 168 -6.65 -11.90 -2.94
C PRO A 168 -5.52 -12.57 -2.14
N GLY A 169 -5.31 -13.86 -2.43
CA GLY A 169 -4.22 -14.64 -1.86
C GLY A 169 -4.53 -15.21 -0.47
N GLY A 170 -5.81 -15.36 -0.11
CA GLY A 170 -6.25 -16.07 1.09
C GLY A 170 -6.39 -15.22 2.35
N TYR A 171 -6.57 -13.90 2.22
CA TYR A 171 -7.01 -13.08 3.36
C TYR A 171 -8.39 -13.55 3.82
N LYS A 172 -8.61 -13.52 5.14
CA LYS A 172 -9.86 -13.99 5.72
C LYS A 172 -10.60 -12.92 6.49
N TRP A 173 -9.93 -11.82 6.83
CA TRP A 173 -10.47 -10.71 7.61
C TRP A 173 -10.40 -9.39 6.84
N CYS A 174 -9.48 -9.26 5.87
CA CYS A 174 -9.40 -8.06 5.05
C CYS A 174 -10.42 -8.08 3.90
N GLY A 175 -11.50 -7.33 4.06
CA GLY A 175 -12.49 -7.10 3.02
C GLY A 175 -13.90 -7.06 3.57
N LYS A 176 -14.81 -6.40 2.84
CA LYS A 176 -16.21 -6.41 3.22
C LYS A 176 -16.73 -7.85 3.12
N GLY A 177 -17.52 -8.28 4.10
CA GLY A 177 -18.04 -9.65 4.13
C GLY A 177 -17.08 -10.72 4.61
N CYS A 178 -15.89 -10.34 5.04
CA CYS A 178 -14.90 -11.26 5.57
C CYS A 178 -15.05 -11.44 7.08
N GLY A 179 -14.20 -12.30 7.64
CA GLY A 179 -14.12 -12.56 9.06
C GLY A 179 -15.22 -13.47 9.55
N ASN A 180 -15.94 -13.04 10.58
CA ASN A 180 -17.00 -13.85 11.19
C ASN A 180 -18.11 -14.21 10.19
N ALA A 181 -18.35 -13.36 9.18
CA ALA A 181 -19.35 -13.59 8.15
C ALA A 181 -19.03 -14.80 7.24
N THR A 182 -17.75 -15.13 7.04
CA THR A 182 -17.32 -16.33 6.29
C THR A 182 -17.04 -17.54 7.18
N GLY A 183 -17.43 -17.49 8.46
CA GLY A 183 -17.17 -18.55 9.44
C GLY A 183 -15.89 -18.37 10.26
N GLY A 184 -15.20 -17.23 10.10
CA GLY A 184 -13.92 -16.96 10.75
C GLY A 184 -12.79 -17.86 10.25
N GLY A 185 -11.55 -17.55 10.65
CA GLY A 185 -10.42 -18.40 10.33
C GLY A 185 -9.09 -17.89 10.87
N ALA A 186 -8.07 -18.76 10.85
CA ALA A 186 -6.71 -18.37 11.23
C ALA A 186 -6.22 -17.20 10.36
N LEU A 187 -5.59 -16.22 11.02
CA LEU A 187 -4.99 -15.06 10.37
C LEU A 187 -3.97 -15.50 9.33
N LYS A 188 -4.08 -15.01 8.10
CA LYS A 188 -3.10 -15.27 7.04
C LYS A 188 -1.72 -14.70 7.39
N ASN A 189 -1.69 -13.44 7.82
CA ASN A 189 -0.50 -12.69 8.15
C ASN A 189 -0.84 -11.54 9.12
N LYS A 190 0.12 -10.66 9.39
CA LYS A 190 -0.08 -9.55 10.32
C LYS A 190 -1.02 -8.48 9.78
N ILE A 191 -1.10 -8.31 8.46
CA ILE A 191 -2.09 -7.42 7.83
C ILE A 191 -3.52 -7.94 8.06
N ASP A 192 -3.74 -9.25 7.90
CA ASP A 192 -5.03 -9.90 8.20
C ASP A 192 -5.43 -9.72 9.68
N GLY A 193 -4.44 -9.73 10.58
CA GLY A 193 -4.62 -9.37 11.99
C GLY A 193 -5.05 -7.92 12.22
N CYS A 194 -4.50 -6.96 11.47
CA CYS A 194 -4.95 -5.57 11.51
C CYS A 194 -6.41 -5.44 11.05
N CYS A 195 -6.82 -6.20 10.03
CA CYS A 195 -8.20 -6.22 9.54
C CYS A 195 -9.17 -6.78 10.59
N TYR A 196 -8.80 -7.88 11.27
CA TYR A 196 -9.57 -8.42 12.38
C TYR A 196 -9.86 -7.37 13.47
N ILE A 197 -8.84 -6.61 13.87
CA ILE A 197 -8.98 -5.55 14.89
C ILE A 197 -9.87 -4.41 14.37
N HIS A 198 -9.74 -4.06 13.09
CA HIS A 198 -10.55 -3.01 12.46
C HIS A 198 -12.03 -3.39 12.39
N ASP A 199 -12.35 -4.63 12.03
CA ASP A 199 -13.72 -5.16 12.01
C ASP A 199 -14.36 -5.11 13.40
N ASP A 200 -13.63 -5.52 14.44
CA ASP A 200 -14.09 -5.42 15.83
C ASP A 200 -14.35 -3.95 16.24
N CYS A 201 -13.46 -3.02 15.85
CA CYS A 201 -13.67 -1.60 16.07
C CYS A 201 -14.94 -1.08 15.37
N TYR A 202 -15.18 -1.51 14.12
CA TYR A 202 -16.37 -1.13 13.36
C TYR A 202 -17.67 -1.65 13.96
N GLY A 203 -17.62 -2.82 14.62
CA GLY A 203 -18.72 -3.36 15.40
C GLY A 203 -19.06 -2.51 16.64
N LYS A 204 -18.06 -1.85 17.23
CA LYS A 204 -18.21 -1.01 18.44
C LYS A 204 -18.63 0.44 18.14
N TYR A 205 -18.21 1.00 17.01
CA TYR A 205 -18.46 2.40 16.67
C TYR A 205 -19.32 2.52 15.41
N SER A 206 -20.47 3.20 15.52
CA SER A 206 -21.37 3.50 14.39
C SER A 206 -21.12 4.87 13.72
N SER A 207 -20.44 5.78 14.41
CA SER A 207 -20.09 7.12 13.93
C SER A 207 -18.62 7.45 14.20
N ASN A 208 -18.10 8.48 13.53
CA ASN A 208 -16.70 8.93 13.65
C ASN A 208 -15.67 7.80 13.41
N ARG A 209 -15.99 6.84 12.56
CA ARG A 209 -15.15 5.67 12.26
C ARG A 209 -13.76 6.04 11.74
N CYS A 210 -13.62 7.19 11.07
CA CYS A 210 -12.31 7.67 10.66
C CYS A 210 -11.38 7.88 11.87
N ALA A 211 -11.83 8.64 12.87
CA ALA A 211 -11.06 8.93 14.08
C ALA A 211 -10.94 7.73 15.02
N ASN A 212 -12.01 6.94 15.16
CA ASN A 212 -12.07 5.84 16.12
C ASN A 212 -11.39 4.55 15.63
N CYS A 213 -11.41 4.28 14.32
CA CYS A 213 -11.01 3.00 13.76
C CYS A 213 -10.03 3.12 12.60
N ASP A 214 -10.32 3.95 11.58
CA ASP A 214 -9.57 3.93 10.32
C ASP A 214 -8.14 4.45 10.49
N LYS A 215 -7.92 5.51 11.29
CA LYS A 215 -6.56 5.99 11.60
C LYS A 215 -5.72 4.94 12.32
N SER A 216 -6.31 4.26 13.32
CA SER A 216 -5.64 3.16 14.04
C SER A 216 -5.35 1.98 13.12
N PHE A 217 -6.25 1.70 12.18
CA PHE A 217 -6.05 0.64 11.19
C PHE A 217 -4.92 0.98 10.22
N VAL A 218 -4.90 2.19 9.65
CA VAL A 218 -3.78 2.69 8.83
C VAL A 218 -2.48 2.60 9.60
N SER A 219 -2.44 3.05 10.86
CA SER A 219 -1.25 2.92 11.71
C SER A 219 -0.81 1.46 11.91
N CYS A 220 -1.76 0.53 12.07
CA CYS A 220 -1.46 -0.89 12.20
C CYS A 220 -0.82 -1.47 10.93
N VAL A 221 -1.38 -1.19 9.74
CA VAL A 221 -0.85 -1.73 8.48
C VAL A 221 0.42 -1.03 8.01
N SER A 222 0.62 0.25 8.37
CA SER A 222 1.84 1.01 8.08
C SER A 222 3.00 0.67 9.01
N ASN A 223 2.78 -0.03 10.13
CA ASN A 223 3.86 -0.48 10.99
C ASN A 223 4.80 -1.42 10.22
N ARG A 224 6.12 -1.17 10.26
CA ARG A 224 7.12 -1.93 9.48
C ARG A 224 6.95 -3.45 9.59
N THR A 225 6.75 -3.96 10.80
CA THR A 225 6.64 -5.38 11.07
C THR A 225 5.41 -6.00 10.42
N ASN A 226 4.31 -5.24 10.33
CA ASN A 226 3.07 -5.70 9.70
C ASN A 226 3.12 -5.48 8.18
N TYR A 227 3.54 -4.29 7.75
CA TYR A 227 3.70 -3.87 6.35
C TYR A 227 4.57 -4.84 5.56
N ALA A 228 5.72 -5.25 6.10
CA ALA A 228 6.64 -6.19 5.46
C ALA A 228 6.02 -7.58 5.19
N THR A 229 4.88 -7.91 5.81
CA THR A 229 4.21 -9.19 5.55
C THR A 229 3.33 -9.20 4.30
N ASP A 230 3.05 -8.05 3.67
CA ASP A 230 2.41 -7.91 2.35
C ASP A 230 2.33 -6.42 1.94
N PRO A 231 3.44 -5.82 1.45
CA PRO A 231 3.52 -4.37 1.22
C PRO A 231 2.48 -3.81 0.24
N ALA A 232 2.21 -4.53 -0.86
CA ALA A 232 1.27 -4.06 -1.87
C ALA A 232 -0.18 -4.09 -1.36
N THR A 233 -0.55 -5.14 -0.61
CA THR A 233 -1.86 -5.18 0.05
C THR A 233 -1.98 -4.11 1.12
N ALA A 234 -0.95 -3.92 1.95
CA ALA A 234 -0.93 -2.85 2.94
C ALA A 234 -1.09 -1.47 2.29
N SER A 235 -0.41 -1.21 1.18
CA SER A 235 -0.53 0.05 0.44
C SER A 235 -1.92 0.27 -0.16
N ALA A 236 -2.56 -0.77 -0.70
CA ALA A 236 -3.94 -0.69 -1.17
C ALA A 236 -4.93 -0.39 -0.03
N ILE A 237 -4.71 -0.95 1.16
CA ILE A 237 -5.50 -0.60 2.35
C ILE A 237 -5.24 0.86 2.74
N ILE A 238 -3.98 1.29 2.82
CA ILE A 238 -3.60 2.64 3.24
C ILE A 238 -4.25 3.69 2.34
N ILE A 239 -4.09 3.59 1.00
CA ILE A 239 -4.67 4.57 0.08
C ILE A 239 -6.20 4.60 0.20
N PHE A 240 -6.86 3.45 0.28
CA PHE A 240 -8.32 3.40 0.46
C PHE A 240 -8.81 4.13 1.73
N PHE A 241 -8.22 3.84 2.90
CA PHE A 241 -8.65 4.43 4.17
C PHE A 241 -8.17 5.87 4.36
N GLN A 242 -7.02 6.25 3.81
CA GLN A 242 -6.59 7.64 3.83
C GLN A 242 -7.46 8.49 2.90
N THR A 243 -7.82 7.99 1.71
CA THR A 243 -8.78 8.67 0.83
C THR A 243 -10.13 8.87 1.53
N LYS A 244 -10.64 7.86 2.23
CA LYS A 244 -11.87 8.03 3.05
C LYS A 244 -11.77 9.15 4.07
N CYS A 245 -10.64 9.26 4.74
CA CYS A 245 -10.47 10.14 5.87
C CYS A 245 -10.13 11.58 5.47
N PHE A 246 -9.38 11.75 4.38
CA PHE A 246 -8.70 13.01 4.05
C PHE A 246 -9.00 13.56 2.65
N PHE A 247 -9.65 12.80 1.77
CA PHE A 247 -10.00 13.26 0.43
C PHE A 247 -11.37 13.92 0.37
#